data_AF-A0A167ZL44-F1
#
_entry.id   AF-A0A167ZL44-F1
#
_cell.length_a   1.000
_cell.length_b   1.000
_cell.length_c   1.000
_cell.angle_alpha   90.00
_cell.angle_beta   90.00
_cell.angle_gamma   90.00
#
_symmetry.space_group_name_H-M   'P 1'
#
loop_
_entity.id
_entity.type
_entity.pdbx_description
1 polymer ?
#
loop_
_entity_poly.entity_id
_entity_poly.type
_entity_poly.pdbx_seq_one_letter_code
_entity_poly.pdbx_strand_id
1 'polypeptide(L)'
;MIIFLLYITLGLILNFNGPLAIYLKKEDKYALKQNENKNWFYRYLLIIVVRLLMTIIYPLFFFNVYILNNKPIEPISFLDKFDRSVVIRFREIGKYNNIAPTEKSSDKMIIEIYTLICTSFRKASLVRKEHIPANSLNVIALKFMKLYEDLGEEFMNEHLEYELNNYKIQGLRPEYKYDISLF
;
A
#
# COMPACT_ATOMS: atom_id res chain seq x y z
N MET A 1 -31.67 -22.56 4.26
CA MET A 1 -31.58 -23.74 3.36
C MET A 1 -30.52 -23.56 2.27
N ILE A 2 -30.55 -22.47 1.49
CA ILE A 2 -29.60 -22.22 0.39
C ILE A 2 -28.14 -22.20 0.85
N ILE A 3 -27.82 -21.53 1.97
CA ILE A 3 -26.46 -21.44 2.52
C ILE A 3 -25.92 -22.83 2.91
N PHE A 4 -26.76 -23.68 3.49
CA PHE A 4 -26.39 -25.04 3.87
C PHE A 4 -26.12 -25.94 2.65
N LEU A 5 -26.88 -25.77 1.57
CA LEU A 5 -26.65 -26.46 0.30
C LEU A 5 -25.34 -26.00 -0.37
N LEU A 6 -25.05 -24.69 -0.34
CA LEU A 6 -23.77 -24.15 -0.82
C LEU A 6 -22.58 -24.66 -0.01
N TYR A 7 -22.75 -24.81 1.30
CA TYR A 7 -21.73 -25.36 2.19
C TYR A 7 -21.39 -26.82 1.85
N ILE A 8 -22.40 -27.67 1.72
CA ILE A 8 -22.22 -29.09 1.37
C ILE A 8 -21.60 -29.23 -0.03
N THR A 9 -22.07 -28.45 -1.00
CA THR A 9 -21.52 -28.49 -2.36
C THR A 9 -20.05 -28.07 -2.40
N LEU A 10 -19.65 -27.05 -1.63
CA LEU A 10 -18.25 -26.67 -1.50
C LEU A 10 -17.39 -27.78 -0.87
N GLY A 11 -17.86 -28.39 0.22
CA GLY A 11 -17.18 -29.52 0.85
C GLY A 11 -17.02 -30.71 -0.10
N LEU A 12 -18.04 -31.01 -0.91
CA LEU A 12 -18.00 -32.08 -1.90
C LEU A 12 -16.97 -31.80 -3.00
N ILE A 13 -16.92 -30.56 -3.51
CA ILE A 13 -15.92 -30.14 -4.50
C ILE A 13 -14.50 -30.31 -3.94
N LEU A 14 -14.27 -29.89 -2.68
CA LEU A 14 -12.96 -29.98 -2.02
C LEU A 14 -12.53 -31.43 -1.71
N ASN A 15 -13.47 -32.38 -1.61
CA ASN A 15 -13.19 -33.80 -1.42
C ASN A 15 -12.53 -34.44 -2.66
N PHE A 16 -12.83 -33.91 -3.84
CA PHE A 16 -12.28 -34.39 -5.12
C PHE A 16 -11.16 -33.51 -5.66
N ASN A 17 -11.14 -32.21 -5.32
CA ASN A 17 -10.17 -31.25 -5.82
C ASN A 17 -9.50 -30.45 -4.69
N GLY A 18 -8.20 -30.18 -4.82
CA GLY A 18 -7.47 -29.32 -3.88
C GLY A 18 -6.81 -30.07 -2.72
N PRO A 19 -6.44 -29.36 -1.63
CA PRO A 19 -5.56 -29.92 -0.60
C PRO A 19 -6.20 -31.06 0.21
N LEU A 20 -7.51 -31.01 0.47
CA LEU A 20 -8.24 -32.09 1.13
C LEU A 20 -8.23 -33.38 0.31
N ALA A 21 -8.48 -33.29 -1.00
CA ALA A 21 -8.46 -34.46 -1.89
C ALA A 21 -7.08 -35.15 -1.89
N ILE A 22 -6.00 -34.38 -1.87
CA ILE A 22 -4.62 -34.90 -1.79
C ILE A 22 -4.38 -35.61 -0.46
N TYR A 23 -4.84 -35.02 0.65
CA TYR A 23 -4.73 -35.62 1.98
C TYR A 23 -5.55 -36.93 2.08
N LEU A 24 -6.83 -36.89 1.71
CA LEU A 24 -7.71 -38.05 1.71
C LEU A 24 -7.18 -39.18 0.83
N LYS A 25 -6.57 -38.88 -0.32
CA LYS A 25 -5.96 -39.91 -1.17
C LYS A 25 -4.80 -40.65 -0.48
N LYS A 26 -4.03 -39.95 0.37
CA LYS A 26 -2.96 -40.58 1.17
C LYS A 26 -3.55 -41.43 2.30
N GLU A 27 -4.54 -40.90 3.02
CA GLU A 27 -5.25 -41.61 4.09
C GLU A 27 -5.97 -42.86 3.57
N ASP A 28 -6.66 -42.76 2.43
CA ASP A 28 -7.34 -43.89 1.78
C ASP A 28 -6.35 -45.01 1.45
N LYS A 29 -5.18 -44.66 0.91
CA LYS A 29 -4.11 -45.63 0.59
C LYS A 29 -3.58 -46.31 1.84
N TYR A 30 -3.43 -45.56 2.94
CA TYR A 30 -3.00 -46.09 4.23
C TYR A 30 -4.06 -47.02 4.83
N ALA A 31 -5.33 -46.58 4.85
CA ALA A 31 -6.47 -47.35 5.35
C ALA A 31 -6.66 -48.66 4.58
N LEU A 32 -6.47 -48.65 3.26
CA LEU A 32 -6.53 -49.85 2.41
C LEU A 32 -5.41 -50.84 2.72
N LYS A 33 -4.20 -50.35 3.03
CA LYS A 33 -3.04 -51.18 3.38
C LYS A 33 -3.17 -51.75 4.79
N GLN A 34 -3.61 -50.95 5.75
CA GLN A 34 -3.79 -51.38 7.14
C GLN A 34 -4.90 -52.42 7.29
N ASN A 35 -5.94 -52.33 6.47
CA ASN A 35 -7.09 -53.24 6.51
C ASN A 35 -7.07 -54.27 5.37
N GLU A 36 -5.91 -54.62 4.83
CA GLU A 36 -5.79 -55.52 3.67
C GLU A 36 -6.45 -56.89 3.90
N ASN A 37 -6.37 -57.40 5.13
CA ASN A 37 -6.93 -58.69 5.55
C ASN A 37 -8.42 -58.66 5.92
N LYS A 38 -9.08 -57.49 5.83
CA LYS A 38 -10.52 -57.34 6.11
C LYS A 38 -11.34 -57.49 4.83
N ASN A 39 -12.61 -57.85 4.97
CA ASN A 39 -13.53 -57.93 3.84
C ASN A 39 -13.58 -56.57 3.10
N TRP A 40 -13.57 -56.65 1.76
CA TRP A 40 -13.72 -55.55 0.82
C TRP A 40 -14.74 -54.51 1.28
N PHE A 41 -15.87 -54.96 1.84
CA PHE A 41 -16.99 -54.11 2.17
C PHE A 41 -16.61 -53.13 3.28
N TYR A 42 -15.96 -53.62 4.33
CA TYR A 42 -15.52 -52.80 5.46
C TYR A 42 -14.38 -51.85 5.06
N ARG A 43 -13.50 -52.26 4.16
CA ARG A 43 -12.39 -51.44 3.66
C ARG A 43 -12.90 -50.19 2.95
N TYR A 44 -13.83 -50.37 2.00
CA TYR A 44 -14.39 -49.26 1.25
C TYR A 44 -15.44 -48.47 2.04
N LEU A 45 -16.19 -49.13 2.94
CA LEU A 45 -17.13 -48.44 3.83
C LEU A 45 -16.40 -47.44 4.74
N LEU A 46 -15.25 -47.83 5.30
CA LEU A 46 -14.44 -46.93 6.14
C LEU A 46 -13.98 -45.69 5.37
N ILE A 47 -13.51 -45.86 4.13
CA ILE A 47 -13.13 -44.75 3.25
C ILE A 47 -14.32 -43.81 3.00
N ILE A 48 -15.49 -44.36 2.67
CA ILE A 48 -16.70 -43.58 2.40
C ILE A 48 -17.10 -42.76 3.64
N VAL A 49 -17.07 -43.37 4.82
CA VAL A 49 -17.41 -42.70 6.09
C VAL A 49 -16.43 -41.55 6.39
N VAL A 50 -15.13 -41.78 6.25
CA VAL A 50 -14.09 -40.75 6.47
C VAL A 50 -14.27 -39.58 5.49
N ARG A 51 -14.54 -39.87 4.21
CA ARG A 51 -14.78 -38.84 3.20
C ARG A 51 -16.03 -38.02 3.49
N LEU A 52 -17.13 -38.64 3.91
CA LEU A 52 -18.36 -37.92 4.27
C LEU A 52 -18.14 -37.01 5.50
N LEU A 53 -17.45 -37.51 6.51
CA LEU A 53 -17.14 -36.74 7.72
C LEU A 53 -16.25 -35.54 7.41
N MET A 54 -15.21 -35.71 6.58
CA MET A 54 -14.31 -34.62 6.19
C MET A 54 -14.98 -33.58 5.28
N THR A 55 -15.96 -33.98 4.46
CA THR A 55 -16.78 -33.04 3.67
C THR A 55 -17.47 -31.99 4.55
N ILE A 56 -17.91 -32.41 5.74
CA ILE A 56 -18.62 -31.55 6.69
C ILE A 56 -17.63 -30.73 7.53
N ILE A 57 -16.49 -31.28 7.92
CA ILE A 57 -15.56 -30.63 8.86
C ILE A 57 -14.55 -29.72 8.15
N TYR A 58 -14.09 -30.11 6.96
CA TYR A 58 -12.97 -29.44 6.31
C TYR A 58 -13.24 -27.99 5.89
N PRO A 59 -14.41 -27.61 5.34
CA PRO A 59 -14.64 -26.21 4.99
C PRO A 59 -14.58 -25.27 6.21
N LEU A 60 -15.05 -25.71 7.39
CA LEU A 60 -14.91 -24.96 8.64
C LEU A 60 -13.44 -24.74 9.04
N PHE A 61 -12.61 -25.78 8.92
CA PHE A 61 -11.19 -25.69 9.25
C PHE A 61 -10.39 -24.91 8.19
N PHE A 62 -10.70 -25.09 6.91
CA PHE A 62 -10.01 -24.41 5.81
C PHE A 62 -10.20 -22.89 5.89
N PHE A 63 -11.42 -22.41 6.12
CA PHE A 63 -11.66 -20.99 6.33
C PHE A 63 -10.91 -20.46 7.55
N ASN A 64 -10.89 -21.21 8.65
CA ASN A 64 -10.22 -20.79 9.88
C ASN A 64 -8.69 -20.72 9.71
N VAL A 65 -8.06 -21.74 9.10
CA VAL A 65 -6.61 -21.79 8.85
C VAL A 65 -6.18 -20.79 7.77
N TYR A 66 -6.97 -20.60 6.71
CA TYR A 66 -6.67 -19.65 5.65
C TYR A 66 -6.77 -18.19 6.12
N ILE A 67 -7.75 -17.86 6.97
CA ILE A 67 -7.88 -16.54 7.57
C ILE A 67 -6.77 -16.29 8.61
N LEU A 68 -6.41 -17.30 9.42
CA LEU A 68 -5.34 -17.17 10.42
C LEU A 68 -3.93 -17.05 9.81
N ASN A 69 -3.67 -17.66 8.65
CA ASN A 69 -2.37 -17.60 7.98
C ASN A 69 -2.13 -16.30 7.20
N ASN A 70 -3.19 -15.59 6.82
CA ASN A 70 -3.09 -14.26 6.22
C ASN A 70 -3.20 -13.22 7.34
N LYS A 71 -2.06 -12.86 7.95
CA LYS A 71 -2.02 -11.70 8.86
C LYS A 71 -2.61 -10.50 8.11
N PRO A 72 -3.57 -9.75 8.68
CA PRO A 72 -4.05 -8.54 8.04
C PRO A 72 -2.86 -7.62 7.80
N ILE A 73 -2.64 -7.25 6.53
CA ILE A 73 -1.70 -6.19 6.18
C ILE A 73 -2.26 -4.93 6.84
N GLU A 74 -1.48 -4.28 7.70
CA GLU A 74 -1.92 -3.02 8.30
C GLU A 74 -2.31 -2.05 7.17
N PRO A 75 -3.51 -1.44 7.23
CA PRO A 75 -3.93 -0.52 6.19
C PRO A 75 -2.95 0.66 6.19
N ILE A 76 -2.19 0.79 5.09
CA ILE A 76 -1.33 1.95 4.85
C ILE A 76 -2.23 3.18 4.90
N SER A 77 -1.92 4.15 5.76
CA SER A 77 -2.75 5.33 5.90
C SER A 77 -2.76 6.13 4.60
N PHE A 78 -3.84 6.87 4.34
CA PHE A 78 -3.91 7.76 3.18
C PHE A 78 -2.75 8.78 3.19
N LEU A 79 -2.36 9.24 4.39
CA LEU A 79 -1.26 10.17 4.57
C LEU A 79 0.07 9.54 4.14
N ASP A 80 0.36 8.30 4.55
CA ASP A 80 1.57 7.59 4.14
C ASP A 80 1.64 7.38 2.62
N LYS A 81 0.48 7.12 2.00
CA LYS A 81 0.38 6.98 0.54
C LYS A 81 0.65 8.31 -0.17
N PHE A 82 0.13 9.41 0.36
CA PHE A 82 0.36 10.75 -0.16
C PHE A 82 1.83 11.14 -0.04
N ASP A 83 2.41 10.97 1.14
CA ASP A 83 3.81 11.27 1.46
C ASP A 83 4.76 10.50 0.54
N ARG A 84 4.50 9.20 0.35
CA ARG A 84 5.27 8.38 -0.60
C ARG A 84 5.18 8.93 -2.04
N SER A 85 4.00 9.35 -2.48
CA SER A 85 3.81 9.91 -3.83
C SER A 85 4.57 11.22 -4.01
N VAL A 86 4.60 12.07 -2.98
CA VAL A 86 5.35 13.34 -2.98
C VAL A 86 6.84 13.06 -3.13
N VAL A 87 7.38 12.16 -2.30
CA VAL A 87 8.79 11.78 -2.32
C VAL A 87 9.21 11.23 -3.67
N ILE A 88 8.48 10.23 -4.20
CA ILE A 88 8.78 9.61 -5.50
C ILE A 88 8.85 10.68 -6.59
N ARG A 89 7.82 11.54 -6.65
CA ARG A 89 7.75 12.61 -7.65
C ARG A 89 8.97 13.53 -7.55
N PHE A 90 9.28 14.11 -6.39
CA PHE A 90 10.41 15.04 -6.29
C PHE A 90 11.77 14.39 -6.56
N ARG A 91 11.95 13.12 -6.18
CA ARG A 91 13.15 12.34 -6.50
C ARG A 91 13.33 12.14 -8.00
N GLU A 92 12.26 11.75 -8.70
CA GLU A 92 12.30 11.55 -10.15
C GLU A 92 12.65 12.85 -10.88
N ILE A 93 12.06 13.97 -10.44
CA ILE A 93 12.35 15.31 -10.97
C ILE A 93 13.81 15.70 -10.75
N GLY A 94 14.29 15.52 -9.51
CA GLY A 94 15.66 15.84 -9.13
C GLY A 94 16.65 15.02 -9.96
N LYS A 95 16.40 13.71 -10.08
CA LYS A 95 17.23 12.80 -10.88
C LYS A 95 17.24 13.17 -12.37
N TYR A 96 16.07 13.46 -12.96
CA TYR A 96 15.97 13.80 -14.38
C TYR A 96 16.74 15.09 -14.72
N ASN A 97 16.64 16.10 -13.85
CA ASN A 97 17.24 17.41 -14.08
C ASN A 97 18.64 17.58 -13.47
N ASN A 98 19.19 16.54 -12.81
CA ASN A 98 20.43 16.61 -12.02
C ASN A 98 20.41 17.74 -10.98
N ILE A 99 19.31 17.88 -10.24
CA ILE A 99 19.11 18.86 -9.17
C ILE A 99 18.61 18.17 -7.90
N ALA A 100 18.61 18.90 -6.78
CA ALA A 100 17.98 18.46 -5.54
C ALA A 100 16.46 18.18 -5.73
N PRO A 101 15.86 17.26 -4.95
CA PRO A 101 16.46 16.54 -3.82
C PRO A 101 17.33 15.34 -4.23
N THR A 102 18.59 15.35 -3.80
CA THR A 102 19.59 14.28 -3.97
C THR A 102 19.65 13.38 -2.73
N GLU A 103 20.46 12.32 -2.75
CA GLU A 103 20.64 11.41 -1.61
C GLU A 103 21.03 12.10 -0.29
N LYS A 104 21.47 13.37 -0.34
CA LYS A 104 21.72 14.21 0.84
C LYS A 104 20.46 14.52 1.65
N SER A 105 19.31 14.69 1.00
CA SER A 105 18.03 14.90 1.68
C SER A 105 17.39 13.56 2.02
N SER A 106 16.84 13.40 3.22
CA SER A 106 16.01 12.24 3.56
C SER A 106 14.58 12.40 3.02
N ASP A 107 13.86 11.30 2.86
CA ASP A 107 12.45 11.33 2.43
C ASP A 107 11.56 12.12 3.40
N LYS A 108 11.86 12.01 4.71
CA LYS A 108 11.22 12.82 5.75
C LYS A 108 11.44 14.31 5.53
N MET A 109 12.68 14.72 5.24
CA MET A 109 13.01 16.12 4.97
C MET A 109 12.26 16.66 3.73
N ILE A 110 12.14 15.85 2.67
CA ILE A 110 11.36 16.22 1.48
C ILE A 110 9.91 16.52 1.85
N ILE A 111 9.29 15.67 2.69
CA ILE A 111 7.90 15.85 3.15
C ILE A 111 7.77 17.10 4.04
N GLU A 112 8.72 17.32 4.95
CA GLU A 112 8.74 18.47 5.86
C GLU A 112 8.85 19.78 5.09
N ILE A 113 9.82 19.90 4.18
CA ILE A 113 9.99 21.09 3.33
C ILE A 113 8.74 21.29 2.47
N TYR A 114 8.25 20.26 1.78
CA TYR A 114 7.06 20.37 0.93
C TYR A 114 5.83 20.87 1.71
N THR A 115 5.60 20.29 2.89
CA THR A 115 4.47 20.66 3.77
C THR A 115 4.60 22.08 4.27
N LEU A 116 5.80 22.48 4.71
CA LEU A 116 6.10 23.83 5.17
C LEU A 116 5.81 24.86 4.08
N ILE A 117 6.35 24.66 2.88
CA ILE A 117 6.17 25.58 1.75
C ILE A 117 4.70 25.67 1.35
N CYS A 118 4.03 24.54 1.14
CA CYS A 118 2.63 24.53 0.73
C CYS A 118 1.74 25.23 1.76
N THR A 119 1.96 24.97 3.05
CA THR A 119 1.16 25.56 4.13
C THR A 119 1.40 27.06 4.24
N SER A 120 2.66 27.49 4.19
CA SER A 120 3.03 28.90 4.33
C SER A 120 2.51 29.76 3.17
N PHE A 121 2.70 29.31 1.93
CA PHE A 121 2.21 30.05 0.76
C PHE A 121 0.69 30.05 0.66
N ARG A 122 0.00 28.95 1.00
CA ARG A 122 -1.47 28.94 1.05
C ARG A 122 -2.00 29.91 2.11
N LYS A 123 -1.40 29.95 3.30
CA LYS A 123 -1.77 30.93 4.34
C LYS A 123 -1.58 32.36 3.83
N ALA A 124 -0.47 32.65 3.16
CA ALA A 124 -0.24 33.97 2.59
C ALA A 124 -1.22 34.29 1.45
N SER A 125 -1.62 33.31 0.63
CA SER A 125 -2.54 33.53 -0.48
C SER A 125 -3.95 33.87 -0.01
N LEU A 126 -4.37 33.34 1.14
CA LEU A 126 -5.63 33.72 1.79
C LEU A 126 -5.66 35.21 2.14
N VAL A 127 -4.54 35.78 2.59
CA VAL A 127 -4.45 37.23 2.89
C VAL A 127 -4.65 38.06 1.62
N ARG A 128 -4.10 37.60 0.49
CA ARG A 128 -4.27 38.25 -0.82
C ARG A 128 -5.58 37.91 -1.53
N LYS A 129 -6.35 36.95 -1.01
CA LYS A 129 -7.54 36.36 -1.67
C LYS A 129 -7.22 35.81 -3.07
N GLU A 130 -6.02 35.24 -3.22
CA GLU A 130 -5.56 34.64 -4.46
C GLU A 130 -5.45 33.10 -4.31
N HIS A 131 -5.66 32.41 -5.43
CA HIS A 131 -5.37 30.98 -5.54
C HIS A 131 -3.98 30.77 -6.14
N ILE A 132 -3.12 30.02 -5.44
CA ILE A 132 -1.83 29.59 -5.96
C ILE A 132 -2.02 28.19 -6.58
N PRO A 133 -1.75 28.01 -7.89
CA PRO A 133 -1.79 26.70 -8.52
C PRO A 133 -0.88 25.68 -7.84
N ALA A 134 -1.29 24.42 -7.79
CA ALA A 134 -0.49 23.35 -7.19
C ALA A 134 0.90 23.20 -7.85
N ASN A 135 0.99 23.40 -9.17
CA ASN A 135 2.25 23.34 -9.89
C ASN A 135 3.22 24.44 -9.44
N SER A 136 2.74 25.66 -9.23
CA SER A 136 3.56 26.74 -8.66
C SER A 136 4.09 26.37 -7.28
N LEU A 137 3.26 25.78 -6.40
CA LEU A 137 3.72 25.30 -5.09
C LEU A 137 4.79 24.21 -5.23
N ASN A 138 4.65 23.33 -6.21
CA ASN A 138 5.66 22.30 -6.50
C ASN A 138 6.99 22.92 -6.94
N VAL A 139 6.96 23.95 -7.81
CA VAL A 139 8.18 24.67 -8.26
C VAL A 139 8.88 25.31 -7.07
N ILE A 140 8.11 25.99 -6.22
CA ILE A 140 8.62 26.65 -5.03
C ILE A 140 9.24 25.60 -4.10
N ALA A 141 8.52 24.51 -3.80
CA ALA A 141 9.01 23.44 -2.94
C ALA A 141 10.33 22.84 -3.46
N LEU A 142 10.44 22.60 -4.76
CA LEU A 142 11.67 22.10 -5.39
C LEU A 142 12.85 23.07 -5.20
N LYS A 143 12.62 24.38 -5.35
CA LYS A 143 13.65 25.40 -5.10
C LYS A 143 14.09 25.44 -3.64
N PHE A 144 13.16 25.30 -2.71
CA PHE A 144 13.48 25.26 -1.28
C PHE A 144 14.20 23.97 -0.87
N MET A 145 13.89 22.83 -1.49
CA MET A 145 14.68 21.59 -1.32
C MET A 145 16.12 21.76 -1.79
N LYS A 146 16.33 22.44 -2.94
CA LYS A 146 17.67 22.78 -3.40
C LYS A 146 18.38 23.73 -2.45
N LEU A 147 17.69 24.76 -1.99
CA LEU A 147 18.25 25.75 -1.06
C LEU A 147 18.69 25.10 0.25
N TYR A 148 17.87 24.17 0.76
CA TYR A 148 18.20 23.37 1.93
C TYR A 148 19.48 22.54 1.72
N GLU A 149 19.62 21.85 0.59
CA GLU A 149 20.82 21.05 0.32
C GLU A 149 22.09 21.90 0.10
N ASP A 150 21.94 23.09 -0.50
CA ASP A 150 23.08 23.95 -0.85
C ASP A 150 23.54 24.81 0.34
N LEU A 151 22.62 25.33 1.17
CA LEU A 151 22.90 26.35 2.18
C LEU A 151 22.40 26.00 3.59
N GLY A 152 21.64 24.91 3.75
CA GLY A 152 21.13 24.45 5.04
C GLY A 152 19.80 25.10 5.47
N GLU A 153 19.31 24.63 6.62
CA GLU A 153 17.97 24.93 7.12
C GLU A 153 17.78 26.40 7.55
N GLU A 154 18.77 26.98 8.23
CA GLU A 154 18.70 28.34 8.77
C GLU A 154 18.49 29.35 7.64
N PHE A 155 19.35 29.29 6.62
CA PHE A 155 19.23 30.13 5.43
C PHE A 155 17.92 29.90 4.68
N MET A 156 17.49 28.64 4.56
CA MET A 156 16.22 28.30 3.92
C MET A 156 15.04 28.99 4.61
N ASN A 157 15.00 29.00 5.94
CA ASN A 157 13.94 29.61 6.73
C ASN A 157 13.92 31.14 6.60
N GLU A 158 15.09 31.79 6.65
CA GLU A 158 15.21 33.23 6.40
C GLU A 158 14.72 33.59 4.99
N HIS A 159 15.12 32.81 4.00
CA HIS A 159 14.69 33.01 2.62
C HIS A 159 13.18 32.79 2.44
N LEU A 160 12.59 31.84 3.17
CA LEU A 160 11.14 31.62 3.16
C LEU A 160 10.39 32.85 3.67
N GLU A 161 10.84 33.44 4.77
CA GLU A 161 10.22 34.65 5.30
C GLU A 161 10.30 35.82 4.31
N TYR A 162 11.47 36.01 3.69
CA TYR A 162 11.67 37.00 2.65
C TYR A 162 10.72 36.78 1.46
N GLU A 163 10.61 35.55 0.96
CA GLU A 163 9.73 35.22 -0.17
C GLU A 163 8.24 35.39 0.16
N LEU A 164 7.82 35.05 1.38
CA LEU A 164 6.43 35.25 1.82
C LEU A 164 6.09 36.74 1.96
N ASN A 165 7.01 37.55 2.48
CA ASN A 165 6.82 38.99 2.57
C ASN A 165 6.78 39.64 1.19
N ASN A 166 7.64 39.21 0.28
CA ASN A 166 7.58 39.66 -1.11
C ASN A 166 6.26 39.26 -1.78
N TYR A 167 5.82 38.01 -1.60
CA TYR A 167 4.55 37.52 -2.12
C TYR A 167 3.36 38.35 -1.64
N LYS A 168 3.32 38.72 -0.35
CA LYS A 168 2.25 39.58 0.21
C LYS A 168 2.15 40.93 -0.51
N ILE A 169 3.27 41.51 -0.94
CA ILE A 169 3.31 42.83 -1.58
C ILE A 169 3.10 42.70 -3.10
N GLN A 170 3.89 41.87 -3.77
CA GLN A 170 4.03 41.84 -5.23
C GLN A 170 3.35 40.63 -5.90
N GLY A 171 2.84 39.67 -5.12
CA GLY A 171 2.36 38.40 -5.64
C GLY A 171 3.49 37.43 -6.01
N LEU A 172 3.16 36.34 -6.70
CA LEU A 172 4.16 35.32 -7.07
C LEU A 172 5.17 35.88 -8.06
N ARG A 173 6.45 35.58 -7.82
CA ARG A 173 7.51 35.86 -8.80
C ARG A 173 7.21 35.16 -10.13
N PRO A 174 7.57 35.77 -11.28
CA PRO A 174 7.34 35.16 -12.60
C PRO A 174 7.90 33.74 -12.69
N GLU A 175 9.08 33.50 -12.14
CA GLU A 175 9.75 32.19 -12.11
C GLU A 175 8.97 31.08 -11.38
N TYR A 176 8.01 31.42 -10.51
CA TYR A 176 7.14 30.44 -9.84
C TYR A 176 5.84 30.16 -10.61
N LYS A 177 5.56 30.94 -11.66
CA LYS A 177 4.36 30.80 -12.48
C LYS A 177 4.54 29.81 -13.63
N TYR A 178 5.77 29.40 -13.93
CA TYR A 178 6.06 28.40 -14.95
C TYR A 178 5.86 26.99 -14.40
N ASP A 179 5.40 26.07 -15.24
CA ASP A 179 5.34 24.66 -14.87
C ASP A 179 6.74 24.07 -14.74
N ILE A 180 6.93 23.16 -13.78
CA ILE A 180 8.05 22.23 -13.85
C ILE A 180 7.78 21.38 -15.10
N SER A 181 8.63 21.47 -16.12
CA SER A 181 8.49 20.64 -17.32
C SER A 181 8.65 19.18 -16.93
N LEU A 182 7.54 18.51 -16.70
CA LEU A 182 7.45 17.10 -16.36
C LEU A 182 6.34 16.48 -17.17
N PHE A 183 6.57 16.41 -18.47
CA PHE A 183 5.93 15.48 -19.39
C PHE A 183 6.97 15.06 -20.41
#